data_AF-A0A292YSD0-F1
#
_entry.id   AF-A0A292YSD0-F1
#
_cell.length_a   1.000
_cell.length_b   1.000
_cell.length_c   1.000
_cell.angle_alpha   90.00
_cell.angle_beta   90.00
_cell.angle_gamma   90.00
#
_symmetry.space_group_name_H-M   'P 1'
#
loop_
_entity.id
_entity.type
_entity.pdbx_description
1 polymer ?
#
loop_
_entity_poly.entity_id
_entity_poly.type
_entity_poly.pdbx_seq_one_letter_code
_entity_poly.pdbx_strand_id
1 'polypeptide(L)'
;MALNYKKCPKCGSKNSIKIIYGMPSFKLFQEAEAGKVRLGGCCIIEGGPEYHCKDCSNEWNREQVLDTAYDQIKGLKASVGGYFSGYYHVTIDLTNLKTTWLFNEGGSEETSTRSIRTKIAEEFIKCLKEIDLLNWKAKYVEPGICDGTQWGIEIITGGRTIRKYGSNKFPEEWKQFCKMIKRITGKEFR
;
A
#
# COMPACT_ATOMS: atom_id res chain seq x y z
N MET A 1 7.86 -3.99 -1.70
CA MET A 1 7.84 -3.85 -3.17
C MET A 1 7.23 -2.49 -3.45
N ALA A 2 7.91 -1.66 -4.23
CA ALA A 2 7.35 -0.39 -4.71
C ALA A 2 6.33 -0.66 -5.83
N LEU A 3 5.27 0.15 -5.92
CA LEU A 3 4.32 0.08 -7.04
C LEU A 3 5.01 0.34 -8.38
N ASN A 4 4.59 -0.37 -9.43
CA ASN A 4 5.15 -0.19 -10.76
C ASN A 4 4.27 0.73 -11.61
N TYR A 5 4.57 2.02 -11.55
CA TYR A 5 3.85 3.08 -12.26
C TYR A 5 3.97 3.01 -13.80
N LYS A 6 4.91 2.22 -14.34
CA LYS A 6 5.07 2.00 -15.80
C LYS A 6 4.21 0.86 -16.33
N LYS A 7 3.56 0.08 -15.46
CA LYS A 7 2.64 -0.97 -15.92
C LYS A 7 1.27 -0.34 -16.17
N CYS A 8 0.73 -0.51 -17.36
CA CYS A 8 -0.59 -0.01 -17.71
C CYS A 8 -1.64 -0.62 -16.77
N PRO A 9 -2.44 0.19 -16.06
CA PRO A 9 -3.47 -0.33 -15.15
C PRO A 9 -4.63 -0.99 -15.91
N LYS A 10 -4.88 -0.60 -17.18
CA LYS A 10 -5.99 -1.11 -17.98
C LYS A 10 -5.73 -2.49 -18.61
N CYS A 11 -4.58 -2.67 -19.29
CA CYS A 11 -4.28 -3.92 -20.01
C CYS A 11 -3.10 -4.72 -19.40
N GLY A 12 -2.43 -4.18 -18.38
CA GLY A 12 -1.28 -4.84 -17.75
C GLY A 12 0.02 -4.81 -18.56
N SER A 13 0.05 -4.18 -19.74
CA SER A 13 1.26 -4.04 -20.55
C SER A 13 2.35 -3.23 -19.83
N LYS A 14 3.62 -3.54 -20.11
CA LYS A 14 4.79 -2.75 -19.71
C LYS A 14 5.25 -1.79 -20.82
N ASN A 15 4.59 -1.80 -21.97
CA ASN A 15 4.90 -0.98 -23.14
C ASN A 15 4.35 0.45 -23.00
N SER A 16 4.69 1.10 -21.89
CA SER A 16 4.28 2.47 -21.59
C SER A 16 5.41 3.46 -21.87
N ILE A 17 5.05 4.65 -22.34
CA ILE A 17 5.94 5.79 -22.51
C ILE A 17 5.48 6.95 -21.63
N LYS A 18 6.41 7.86 -21.30
CA LYS A 18 6.05 9.08 -20.57
C LYS A 18 5.36 10.08 -21.48
N ILE A 19 4.43 10.83 -20.90
CA ILE A 19 3.84 12.01 -21.51
C ILE A 19 4.65 13.22 -21.04
N ILE A 20 5.13 14.02 -21.99
CA ILE A 20 5.87 15.25 -21.73
C ILE A 20 5.03 16.44 -22.17
N TYR A 21 4.87 17.39 -21.26
CA TYR A 21 4.12 18.62 -21.48
C TYR A 21 5.07 19.80 -21.66
N GLY A 22 4.54 20.87 -22.24
CA GLY A 22 5.28 22.09 -22.55
C GLY A 22 5.76 22.13 -24.00
N MET A 23 6.56 23.15 -24.32
CA MET A 23 7.14 23.29 -25.64
C MET A 23 8.33 22.34 -25.80
N PRO A 24 8.29 21.38 -26.73
CA PRO A 24 9.37 20.43 -26.90
C PRO A 24 10.60 21.11 -27.50
N SER A 25 11.79 20.71 -27.05
CA SER A 25 13.02 20.97 -27.80
C SER A 25 13.03 20.13 -29.07
N PHE A 26 13.85 20.51 -30.05
CA PHE A 26 14.02 19.74 -31.29
C PHE A 26 14.34 18.26 -31.04
N LYS A 27 15.22 17.97 -30.06
CA LYS A 27 15.55 16.59 -29.66
C LYS A 27 14.34 15.84 -29.11
N LEU A 28 13.56 16.48 -28.24
CA LEU A 28 12.37 15.83 -27.66
C LEU A 28 11.31 15.56 -28.73
N PHE A 29 11.18 16.45 -29.71
CA PHE A 29 10.30 16.26 -30.87
C PHE A 29 10.71 15.02 -31.68
N GLN A 30 12.01 14.85 -31.98
CA GLN A 30 12.51 13.64 -32.64
C GLN A 30 12.26 12.36 -31.82
N GLU A 31 12.41 12.43 -30.48
CA GLU A 31 12.11 11.30 -29.61
C GLU A 31 10.61 10.94 -29.61
N ALA A 32 9.73 11.93 -29.77
CA ALA A 32 8.30 11.73 -29.92
C ALA A 32 7.96 11.07 -31.26
N GLU A 33 8.54 11.53 -32.37
CA GLU A 33 8.39 10.90 -33.70
C GLU A 33 8.91 9.45 -33.70
N ALA A 34 9.99 9.18 -32.97
CA ALA A 34 10.52 7.83 -32.77
C ALA A 34 9.68 6.97 -31.80
N GLY A 35 8.56 7.48 -31.26
CA GLY A 35 7.66 6.76 -30.36
C GLY A 35 8.25 6.43 -28.98
N LYS A 36 9.30 7.15 -28.55
CA LYS A 36 9.94 6.97 -27.23
C LYS A 36 9.22 7.73 -26.13
N VAL A 37 8.57 8.84 -26.48
CA VAL A 37 7.78 9.71 -25.59
C VAL A 37 6.51 10.17 -26.31
N ARG A 38 5.50 10.63 -25.56
CA ARG A 38 4.29 11.25 -26.12
C ARG A 38 4.25 12.71 -25.71
N LEU A 39 3.87 13.60 -26.62
CA LEU A 39 3.66 15.01 -26.29
C LEU A 39 2.23 15.21 -25.78
N GLY A 40 2.09 15.76 -24.58
CA GLY A 40 0.80 15.94 -23.89
C GLY A 40 0.12 17.28 -24.13
N GLY A 41 0.77 18.20 -24.85
CA GLY A 41 0.32 19.57 -25.07
C GLY A 41 1.13 20.61 -24.28
N CYS A 42 0.79 21.90 -24.44
CA CYS A 42 1.60 23.00 -23.92
C CYS A 42 1.47 23.23 -22.41
N CYS A 43 0.33 22.88 -21.80
CA CYS A 43 0.07 23.16 -20.39
C CYS A 43 0.20 21.89 -19.54
N ILE A 44 0.93 21.98 -18.44
CA ILE A 44 0.90 20.94 -17.40
C ILE A 44 -0.40 21.11 -16.62
N ILE A 45 -1.23 20.07 -16.63
CA ILE A 45 -2.47 20.02 -15.85
C ILE A 45 -2.17 19.27 -14.55
N GLU A 46 -2.51 19.87 -13.41
CA GLU A 46 -2.42 19.17 -12.13
C GLU A 46 -3.33 17.93 -12.13
N GLY A 47 -2.78 16.77 -11.74
CA GLY A 47 -3.48 15.49 -11.89
C GLY A 47 -3.59 14.98 -13.34
N GLY A 48 -2.97 15.63 -14.32
CA GLY A 48 -2.91 15.17 -15.70
C GLY A 48 -2.15 13.85 -15.87
N PRO A 49 -2.35 13.13 -16.98
CA PRO A 49 -1.71 11.84 -17.20
C PRO A 49 -0.19 11.96 -17.39
N GLU A 50 0.57 11.09 -16.73
CA GLU A 50 2.04 11.06 -16.82
C GLU A 50 2.55 9.97 -17.79
N TYR A 51 1.72 8.97 -18.08
CA TYR A 51 2.08 7.78 -18.86
C TYR A 51 1.01 7.47 -19.90
N HIS A 52 1.47 6.90 -21.02
CA HIS A 52 0.63 6.44 -22.12
C HIS A 52 1.01 4.99 -22.50
N CYS A 53 0.02 4.12 -22.66
CA CYS A 53 0.23 2.73 -23.10
C CYS A 53 0.16 2.64 -24.63
N LYS A 54 1.21 2.12 -25.25
CA LYS A 54 1.24 1.95 -26.71
C LYS A 54 0.34 0.82 -27.23
N ASP A 55 -0.10 -0.09 -26.37
CA ASP A 55 -0.87 -1.26 -26.79
C ASP A 55 -2.39 -1.06 -26.70
N CYS A 56 -2.87 -0.24 -25.76
CA CYS A 56 -4.31 -0.01 -25.54
C CYS A 56 -4.70 1.47 -25.46
N SER A 57 -3.76 2.37 -25.70
CA SER A 57 -3.91 3.83 -25.69
C SER A 57 -4.41 4.42 -24.37
N ASN A 58 -4.41 3.65 -23.27
CA ASN A 58 -4.76 4.17 -21.96
C ASN A 58 -3.73 5.19 -21.50
N GLU A 59 -4.18 6.23 -20.80
CA GLU A 59 -3.32 7.24 -20.18
C GLU A 59 -3.57 7.26 -18.68
N TRP A 60 -2.53 7.47 -17.87
CA TRP A 60 -2.65 7.48 -16.42
C TRP A 60 -1.56 8.29 -15.74
N ASN A 61 -1.82 8.70 -14.51
CA ASN A 61 -0.84 9.29 -13.61
C ASN A 61 -0.49 8.34 -12.44
N ARG A 62 0.45 8.74 -11.58
CA ARG A 62 0.82 7.92 -10.41
C ARG A 62 -0.29 7.78 -9.39
N GLU A 63 -1.11 8.81 -9.19
CA GLU A 63 -2.21 8.81 -8.23
C GLU A 63 -3.26 7.76 -8.58
N GLN A 64 -3.65 7.66 -9.85
CA GLN A 64 -4.57 6.64 -10.34
C GLN A 64 -4.03 5.21 -10.17
N VAL A 65 -2.71 5.02 -10.28
CA VAL A 65 -2.07 3.73 -10.00
C VAL A 65 -2.09 3.41 -8.50
N LEU A 66 -1.88 4.42 -7.64
CA LEU A 66 -2.03 4.27 -6.20
C LEU A 66 -3.47 3.88 -5.85
N ASP A 67 -4.46 4.63 -6.32
CA ASP A 67 -5.89 4.36 -6.08
C ASP A 67 -6.25 2.94 -6.47
N THR A 68 -5.95 2.56 -7.72
CA THR A 68 -6.23 1.21 -8.22
C THR A 68 -5.55 0.13 -7.36
N ALA A 69 -4.37 0.39 -6.82
CA ALA A 69 -3.65 -0.57 -6.00
C ALA A 69 -4.25 -0.72 -4.59
N TYR A 70 -4.69 0.38 -3.98
CA TYR A 70 -5.35 0.37 -2.66
C TYR A 70 -6.77 -0.20 -2.75
N ASP A 71 -7.50 0.10 -3.83
CA ASP A 71 -8.85 -0.45 -4.09
C ASP A 71 -8.85 -1.98 -4.25
N GLN A 72 -7.71 -2.56 -4.64
CA GLN A 72 -7.55 -4.01 -4.75
C GLN A 72 -7.28 -4.72 -3.42
N ILE A 73 -7.13 -3.99 -2.31
CA ILE A 73 -6.90 -4.59 -0.98
C ILE A 73 -8.20 -5.24 -0.50
N LYS A 74 -8.15 -6.55 -0.28
CA LYS A 74 -9.26 -7.37 0.22
C LYS A 74 -9.21 -7.57 1.73
N GLY A 75 -8.02 -7.40 2.32
CA GLY A 75 -7.84 -7.57 3.75
C GLY A 75 -6.39 -7.37 4.17
N LEU A 76 -6.19 -7.47 5.48
CA LEU A 76 -4.90 -7.26 6.12
C LEU A 76 -4.78 -8.18 7.33
N LYS A 77 -3.63 -8.82 7.49
CA LYS A 77 -3.22 -9.45 8.74
C LYS A 77 -2.04 -8.70 9.31
N ALA A 78 -2.03 -8.45 10.61
CA ALA A 78 -0.90 -7.82 11.27
C ALA A 78 -0.61 -8.50 12.60
N SER A 79 0.65 -8.55 12.96
CA SER A 79 1.09 -8.96 14.28
C SER A 79 2.19 -8.05 14.80
N VAL A 80 2.22 -7.88 16.12
CA VAL A 80 3.30 -7.22 16.85
C VAL A 80 3.39 -7.83 18.24
N GLY A 81 4.60 -8.07 18.71
CA GLY A 81 4.81 -8.64 20.03
C GLY A 81 6.28 -8.90 20.32
N GLY A 82 6.57 -9.21 21.56
CA GLY A 82 7.91 -9.50 22.06
C GLY A 82 7.84 -10.41 23.26
N TYR A 83 8.99 -10.91 23.69
CA TYR A 83 9.09 -11.94 24.74
C TYR A 83 8.37 -11.55 26.05
N PHE A 84 8.39 -10.27 26.42
CA PHE A 84 7.86 -9.78 27.70
C PHE A 84 6.49 -9.10 27.64
N SER A 85 5.91 -8.86 26.45
CA SER A 85 4.78 -7.94 26.29
C SER A 85 3.57 -8.55 25.56
N GLY A 86 3.54 -9.88 25.47
CA GLY A 86 2.55 -10.62 24.70
C GLY A 86 2.63 -10.39 23.18
N TYR A 87 1.70 -11.02 22.47
CA TYR A 87 1.59 -10.99 21.03
C TYR A 87 0.18 -10.60 20.59
N TYR A 88 0.09 -9.49 19.87
CA TYR A 88 -1.12 -9.06 19.19
C TYR A 88 -1.17 -9.65 17.79
N HIS A 89 -2.34 -10.17 17.41
CA HIS A 89 -2.66 -10.57 16.05
C HIS A 89 -3.99 -9.98 15.63
N VAL A 90 -4.03 -9.39 14.44
CA VAL A 90 -5.24 -8.81 13.87
C VAL A 90 -5.44 -9.36 12.47
N THR A 91 -6.68 -9.73 12.16
CA THR A 91 -7.15 -10.00 10.81
C THR A 91 -8.29 -9.03 10.50
N ILE A 92 -8.18 -8.31 9.39
CA ILE A 92 -9.19 -7.40 8.84
C ILE A 92 -9.59 -7.98 7.48
N ASP A 93 -10.82 -8.45 7.39
CA ASP A 93 -11.45 -8.93 6.16
C ASP A 93 -12.39 -7.84 5.64
N LEU A 94 -11.95 -7.13 4.60
CA LEU A 94 -12.74 -6.05 4.00
C LEU A 94 -13.80 -6.57 3.03
N THR A 95 -13.69 -7.84 2.60
CA THR A 95 -14.68 -8.46 1.72
C THR A 95 -15.93 -8.85 2.52
N ASN A 96 -15.73 -9.43 3.70
CA ASN A 96 -16.81 -9.82 4.62
C ASN A 96 -17.09 -8.78 5.71
N LEU A 97 -16.42 -7.62 5.65
CA LEU A 97 -16.52 -6.53 6.62
C LEU A 97 -16.42 -7.01 8.07
N LYS A 98 -15.40 -7.81 8.35
CA LYS A 98 -15.19 -8.47 9.64
C LYS A 98 -13.77 -8.25 10.13
N THR A 99 -13.62 -8.02 11.42
CA THR A 99 -12.30 -7.96 12.07
C THR A 99 -12.23 -8.99 13.19
N THR A 100 -11.05 -9.57 13.33
CA THR A 100 -10.69 -10.46 14.43
C THR A 100 -9.41 -9.90 15.05
N TRP A 101 -9.41 -9.77 16.36
CA TRP A 101 -8.30 -9.35 17.17
C TRP A 101 -8.01 -10.45 18.18
N LEU A 102 -6.74 -10.75 18.37
CA LEU A 102 -6.25 -11.76 19.30
C LEU A 102 -5.05 -11.18 20.06
N PHE A 103 -4.98 -11.45 21.35
CA PHE A 103 -3.83 -11.17 22.20
C PHE A 103 -3.47 -12.42 22.98
N ASN A 104 -2.17 -12.74 23.05
CA ASN A 104 -1.66 -13.87 23.80
C ASN A 104 -0.51 -13.43 24.70
N GLU A 105 -0.59 -13.76 25.99
CA GLU A 105 0.45 -13.46 26.97
C GLU A 105 0.46 -14.51 28.08
N GLY A 106 1.63 -15.10 28.36
CA GLY A 106 1.81 -15.98 29.52
C GLY A 106 0.87 -17.20 29.56
N GLY A 107 0.41 -17.69 28.40
CA GLY A 107 -0.54 -18.80 28.29
C GLY A 107 -2.02 -18.39 28.37
N SER A 108 -2.31 -17.10 28.56
CA SER A 108 -3.65 -16.54 28.41
C SER A 108 -3.89 -16.08 26.96
N GLU A 109 -5.12 -16.26 26.47
CA GLU A 109 -5.54 -15.82 25.14
C GLU A 109 -6.84 -15.05 25.24
N GLU A 110 -6.85 -13.84 24.69
CA GLU A 110 -8.04 -13.05 24.48
C GLU A 110 -8.32 -12.93 22.99
N THR A 111 -9.56 -13.21 22.58
CA THR A 111 -10.01 -13.03 21.20
C THR A 111 -11.28 -12.20 21.15
N SER A 112 -11.34 -11.28 20.18
CA SER A 112 -12.50 -10.44 19.91
C SER A 112 -12.77 -10.42 18.42
N THR A 113 -14.05 -10.56 18.04
CA THR A 113 -14.48 -10.50 16.65
C THR A 113 -15.65 -9.53 16.51
N ARG A 114 -15.64 -8.72 15.46
CA ARG A 114 -16.74 -7.78 15.19
C ARG A 114 -16.93 -7.54 13.69
N SER A 115 -18.17 -7.24 13.32
CA SER A 115 -18.50 -6.71 12.00
C SER A 115 -18.27 -5.19 11.97
N ILE A 116 -17.91 -4.67 10.80
CA ILE A 116 -17.72 -3.24 10.54
C ILE A 116 -18.67 -2.77 9.43
N ARG A 117 -18.88 -1.46 9.34
CA ARG A 117 -19.66 -0.86 8.25
C ARG A 117 -18.76 -0.59 7.05
N THR A 118 -19.33 -0.57 5.85
CA THR A 118 -18.60 -0.23 4.61
C THR A 118 -17.84 1.08 4.71
N LYS A 119 -18.46 2.13 5.26
CA LYS A 119 -17.81 3.43 5.48
C LYS A 119 -16.53 3.34 6.33
N ILE A 120 -16.51 2.46 7.33
CA ILE A 120 -15.32 2.27 8.18
C ILE A 120 -14.21 1.56 7.37
N ALA A 121 -14.58 0.60 6.52
CA ALA A 121 -13.64 -0.08 5.63
C ALA A 121 -13.04 0.90 4.59
N GLU A 122 -13.85 1.76 3.97
CA GLU A 122 -13.42 2.80 3.03
C GLU A 122 -12.48 3.81 3.70
N GLU A 123 -12.84 4.32 4.88
CA GLU A 123 -11.98 5.20 5.68
C GLU A 123 -10.64 4.53 6.03
N PHE A 124 -10.66 3.23 6.35
CA PHE A 124 -9.44 2.48 6.64
C PHE A 124 -8.52 2.36 5.42
N ILE A 125 -9.05 2.05 4.24
CA ILE A 125 -8.27 2.03 3.00
C ILE A 125 -7.67 3.41 2.70
N LYS A 126 -8.44 4.48 2.89
CA LYS A 126 -7.93 5.86 2.71
C LYS A 126 -6.76 6.15 3.65
N CYS A 127 -6.88 5.82 4.94
CA CYS A 127 -5.79 6.00 5.88
C CYS A 127 -4.57 5.13 5.56
N LEU A 128 -4.75 3.93 4.99
CA LEU A 128 -3.63 3.09 4.53
C LEU A 128 -2.87 3.77 3.38
N LYS A 129 -3.58 4.46 2.48
CA LYS A 129 -3.01 5.27 1.40
C LYS A 129 -2.22 6.46 1.95
N GLU A 130 -2.75 7.14 2.97
CA GLU A 130 -2.11 8.31 3.61
C GLU A 130 -0.74 7.97 4.23
N ILE A 131 -0.57 6.78 4.81
CA ILE A 131 0.72 6.32 5.38
C ILE A 131 1.63 5.61 4.35
N ASP A 132 1.21 5.57 3.09
CA ASP A 132 1.89 4.91 1.98
C ASP A 132 2.31 3.45 2.26
N LEU A 133 1.44 2.68 2.92
CA LEU A 133 1.72 1.32 3.40
C LEU A 133 2.27 0.39 2.29
N LEU A 134 1.74 0.48 1.06
CA LEU A 134 2.17 -0.39 -0.04
C LEU A 134 3.65 -0.16 -0.40
N ASN A 135 4.17 1.06 -0.27
CA ASN A 135 5.55 1.41 -0.60
C ASN A 135 6.54 1.27 0.56
N TRP A 136 6.11 0.92 1.78
CA TRP A 136 7.02 0.59 2.88
C TRP A 136 8.10 -0.44 2.46
N LYS A 137 9.28 -0.40 3.09
CA LYS A 137 10.32 -1.40 2.85
C LYS A 137 9.81 -2.78 3.22
N ALA A 138 10.32 -3.82 2.56
CA ALA A 138 9.89 -5.19 2.87
C ALA A 138 10.36 -5.65 4.27
N LYS A 139 11.51 -5.14 4.74
CA LYS A 139 12.14 -5.50 6.00
C LYS A 139 12.69 -4.27 6.72
N TYR A 140 12.48 -4.22 8.03
CA TYR A 140 13.05 -3.22 8.95
C TYR A 140 13.75 -3.98 10.09
N VAL A 141 15.07 -4.08 10.04
CA VAL A 141 15.83 -4.84 11.06
C VAL A 141 16.85 -3.92 11.70
N GLU A 142 16.84 -3.88 13.03
CA GLU A 142 17.94 -3.36 13.84
C GLU A 142 18.67 -4.55 14.48
N PRO A 143 19.90 -4.87 14.02
CA PRO A 143 20.66 -5.99 14.56
C PRO A 143 21.20 -5.66 15.96
N GLY A 144 21.47 -6.71 16.76
CA GLY A 144 22.10 -6.56 18.08
C GLY A 144 21.15 -6.39 19.26
N ILE A 145 19.84 -6.58 19.05
CA ILE A 145 18.81 -6.61 20.12
C ILE A 145 18.22 -8.02 20.16
N CYS A 146 18.48 -8.76 21.23
CA CYS A 146 18.18 -10.19 21.35
C CYS A 146 16.73 -10.49 21.77
N ASP A 147 16.09 -9.59 22.52
CA ASP A 147 14.83 -9.80 23.24
C ASP A 147 13.80 -8.70 22.96
N GLY A 148 13.75 -8.21 21.73
CA GLY A 148 12.90 -7.09 21.38
C GLY A 148 11.65 -7.44 20.56
N THR A 149 11.01 -6.40 20.05
CA THR A 149 9.70 -6.48 19.40
C THR A 149 9.83 -6.89 17.93
N GLN A 150 9.03 -7.87 17.54
CA GLN A 150 8.87 -8.29 16.15
C GLN A 150 7.48 -7.93 15.66
N TRP A 151 7.37 -7.60 14.38
CA TRP A 151 6.09 -7.31 13.76
C TRP A 151 6.04 -7.82 12.33
N GLY A 152 4.83 -8.12 11.88
CA GLY A 152 4.54 -8.56 10.53
C GLY A 152 3.24 -7.95 10.02
N ILE A 153 3.21 -7.62 8.73
CA ILE A 153 1.98 -7.22 8.03
C ILE A 153 1.89 -8.05 6.75
N GLU A 154 0.73 -8.69 6.55
CA GLU A 154 0.33 -9.31 5.29
C GLU A 154 -0.85 -8.53 4.70
N ILE A 155 -0.64 -7.89 3.55
CA ILE A 155 -1.68 -7.16 2.82
C ILE A 155 -2.19 -8.10 1.73
N ILE A 156 -3.46 -8.47 1.82
CA ILE A 156 -4.11 -9.41 0.92
C ILE A 156 -4.77 -8.59 -0.18
N THR A 157 -4.32 -8.76 -1.42
CA THR A 157 -4.94 -8.12 -2.60
C THR A 157 -5.61 -9.15 -3.48
N GLY A 158 -6.35 -8.70 -4.50
CA GLY A 158 -7.04 -9.60 -5.43
C GLY A 158 -6.16 -10.61 -6.16
N GLY A 159 -4.86 -10.34 -6.35
CA GLY A 159 -3.96 -11.21 -7.11
C GLY A 159 -2.70 -11.68 -6.37
N ARG A 160 -2.41 -11.17 -5.17
CA ARG A 160 -1.21 -11.53 -4.40
C ARG A 160 -1.31 -11.09 -2.94
N THR A 161 -0.40 -11.61 -2.12
CA THR A 161 -0.16 -11.13 -0.75
C THR A 161 1.17 -10.38 -0.68
N ILE A 162 1.16 -9.17 -0.12
CA ILE A 162 2.36 -8.35 0.10
C ILE A 162 2.75 -8.45 1.57
N ARG A 163 3.99 -8.84 1.85
CA ARG A 163 4.50 -9.00 3.21
C ARG A 163 5.46 -7.87 3.58
N LYS A 164 5.32 -7.37 4.81
CA LYS A 164 6.23 -6.44 5.48
C LYS A 164 6.60 -7.05 6.83
N TYR A 165 7.83 -6.84 7.25
CA TYR A 165 8.34 -7.38 8.50
C TYR A 165 9.30 -6.40 9.16
N GLY A 166 9.37 -6.44 10.49
CA GLY A 166 10.49 -5.87 11.20
C GLY A 166 10.83 -6.58 12.51
N SER A 167 12.07 -6.34 12.92
CA SER A 167 12.66 -6.77 14.18
C SER A 167 13.33 -5.55 14.77
N ASN A 168 12.78 -5.02 15.86
CA ASN A 168 13.30 -3.88 16.62
C ASN A 168 13.38 -2.56 15.86
N LYS A 169 13.00 -2.54 14.58
CA LYS A 169 12.95 -1.35 13.74
C LYS A 169 11.59 -1.21 13.10
N PHE A 170 11.12 0.02 13.04
CA PHE A 170 9.78 0.35 12.61
C PHE A 170 9.82 1.44 11.52
N PRO A 171 8.84 1.46 10.61
CA PRO A 171 8.56 2.61 9.74
C PRO A 171 8.23 3.85 10.58
N GLU A 172 8.44 5.03 10.01
CA GLU A 172 8.15 6.32 10.66
C GLU A 172 6.67 6.43 11.05
N GLU A 173 5.79 5.91 10.20
CA GLU A 173 4.34 5.95 10.34
C GLU A 173 3.77 4.80 11.20
N TRP A 174 4.61 3.95 11.81
CA TRP A 174 4.18 2.78 12.58
C TRP A 174 3.15 3.11 13.67
N LYS A 175 3.38 4.20 14.42
CA LYS A 175 2.44 4.66 15.45
C LYS A 175 1.07 5.04 14.88
N GLN A 176 1.03 5.59 13.67
CA GLN A 176 -0.23 5.91 12.99
C GLN A 176 -0.94 4.63 12.55
N PHE A 177 -0.20 3.67 11.98
CA PHE A 177 -0.73 2.35 11.64
C PHE A 177 -1.37 1.65 12.86
N CYS A 178 -0.69 1.59 14.00
CA CYS A 178 -1.24 1.04 15.25
C CYS A 178 -2.55 1.72 15.68
N LYS A 179 -2.63 3.06 15.61
CA LYS A 179 -3.85 3.80 15.93
C LYS A 179 -5.00 3.47 14.98
N MET A 180 -4.70 3.27 13.69
CA MET A 180 -5.71 2.88 12.70
C MET A 180 -6.25 1.47 12.97
N ILE A 181 -5.38 0.51 13.29
CA ILE A 181 -5.78 -0.83 13.72
C ILE A 181 -6.66 -0.76 14.97
N LYS A 182 -6.28 0.06 15.95
CA LYS A 182 -7.12 0.28 17.14
C LYS A 182 -8.48 0.86 16.81
N ARG A 183 -8.56 1.83 15.92
CA ARG A 183 -9.83 2.45 15.51
C ARG A 183 -10.78 1.45 14.83
N ILE A 184 -10.27 0.63 13.91
CA ILE A 184 -11.12 -0.32 13.17
C ILE A 184 -11.51 -1.54 14.03
N THR A 185 -10.59 -2.07 14.85
CA THR A 185 -10.86 -3.24 15.71
C THR A 185 -11.53 -2.88 17.02
N GLY A 186 -11.36 -1.66 17.52
CA GLY A 186 -11.76 -1.25 18.87
C GLY A 186 -10.84 -1.76 19.99
N LYS A 187 -9.68 -2.34 19.66
CA LYS A 187 -8.74 -3.00 20.60
C LYS A 187 -7.30 -2.52 20.38
N GLU A 188 -6.46 -2.59 21.40
CA GLU A 188 -5.06 -2.14 21.31
C GLU A 188 -4.24 -2.96 20.30
N PHE A 189 -3.26 -2.34 19.66
CA PHE A 189 -2.30 -3.03 18.80
C PHE A 189 -0.95 -2.31 18.90
N ARG A 190 0.00 -2.85 19.67
CA ARG A 190 1.25 -2.16 20.01
C ARG A 190 2.37 -3.11 20.41
#